data_AF-A0AAV1KKF7-F1
#
_entry.id   AF-A0AAV1KKF7-F1
#
_cell.length_a   1.000
_cell.length_b   1.000
_cell.length_c   1.000
_cell.angle_alpha   90.00
_cell.angle_beta   90.00
_cell.angle_gamma   90.00
#
_symmetry.space_group_name_H-M   'P 1'
#
loop_
_entity.id
_entity.type
_entity.pdbx_description
1 polymer ?
#
loop_
_entity_poly.entity_id
_entity_poly.type
_entity_poly.pdbx_seq_one_letter_code
_entity_poly.pdbx_strand_id
1 'polypeptide(L)'
;MWVFENCCFCIDLRTGCFIIAYLQMVGEIIITTMSFLGIGTAQVLINSSDPDNRAIGLALMVVCVITLLFVVVFLAFTIVLLVGLHKNKPGHVKLFLIYSVVFMVFYIVSVIVNIAMTGPPALNIVSSVFYILLDIYFLLVLRSYWVKMGSGNALYGTA
;
A
#
# COMPACT_ATOMS: atom_id res chain seq x y z
N MET A 1 4.46 6.25 27.81
CA MET A 1 3.90 5.77 26.53
C MET A 1 4.25 6.83 25.50
N TRP A 2 5.22 6.58 24.63
CA TRP A 2 5.85 7.62 23.81
C TRP A 2 4.88 8.11 22.73
N VAL A 3 4.35 9.32 22.92
CA VAL A 3 3.55 10.05 21.93
C VAL A 3 4.53 10.87 21.12
N PHE A 4 4.75 10.49 19.85
CA PHE A 4 5.55 11.29 18.94
C PHE A 4 4.73 12.51 18.52
N GLU A 5 4.98 13.67 19.15
CA GLU A 5 4.35 14.93 18.77
C GLU A 5 4.80 15.42 17.39
N ASN A 6 6.01 15.02 16.97
CA ASN A 6 6.68 15.43 15.74
C ASN A 6 7.17 14.21 14.93
N CYS A 7 6.80 14.12 13.66
CA CYS A 7 7.52 13.30 12.69
C CYS A 7 8.76 14.09 12.26
N CYS A 8 9.97 13.56 12.50
CA CYS A 8 11.23 14.25 12.16
C CYS A 8 11.28 15.71 12.68
N PHE A 9 11.21 15.91 13.99
CA PHE A 9 11.55 17.13 14.74
C PHE A 9 10.74 18.43 14.46
N CYS A 10 10.11 18.62 13.29
CA CYS A 10 9.44 19.89 12.90
C CYS A 10 8.19 19.76 12.03
N ILE A 11 7.77 18.54 11.61
CA ILE A 11 6.62 18.39 10.72
C ILE A 11 5.39 17.95 11.52
N ASP A 12 4.31 18.74 11.40
CA ASP A 12 3.00 18.40 11.94
C ASP A 12 2.58 17.00 11.49
N LEU A 13 2.22 16.15 12.45
CA LEU A 13 1.80 14.77 12.24
C LEU A 13 0.66 14.64 11.22
N ARG A 14 -0.16 15.70 11.11
CA ARG A 14 -1.23 15.85 10.12
C ARG A 14 -0.67 15.96 8.69
N THR A 15 0.35 16.79 8.48
CA THR A 15 1.02 16.97 7.18
C THR A 15 1.76 15.71 6.75
N GLY A 16 2.41 15.02 7.69
CA GLY A 16 3.04 13.72 7.44
C GLY A 16 2.04 12.68 6.90
N CYS A 17 0.87 12.55 7.52
CA CYS A 17 -0.18 11.64 7.03
C CYS A 17 -0.70 12.03 5.64
N PHE A 18 -0.80 13.33 5.33
CA PHE A 18 -1.20 13.78 3.98
C PHE A 18 -0.16 13.37 2.94
N ILE A 19 1.12 13.65 3.19
CA ILE A 19 2.22 13.29 2.27
C ILE A 19 2.21 11.78 2.00
N ILE A 20 2.05 10.98 3.06
CA ILE A 20 1.99 9.51 2.97
C ILE A 20 0.81 9.06 2.10
N ALA A 21 -0.40 9.57 2.34
CA ALA A 21 -1.58 9.20 1.55
C ALA A 21 -1.41 9.56 0.07
N TYR A 22 -0.78 10.71 -0.22
CA TYR A 22 -0.45 11.09 -1.60
C TYR A 22 0.61 10.18 -2.23
N LEU A 23 1.66 9.80 -1.50
CA LEU A 23 2.67 8.85 -1.98
C LEU A 23 2.03 7.48 -2.30
N GLN A 24 1.12 7.00 -1.46
CA GLN A 24 0.38 5.76 -1.69
C GLN A 24 -0.47 5.85 -2.97
N MET A 25 -1.19 6.96 -3.14
CA MET A 25 -2.00 7.20 -4.34
C MET A 25 -1.14 7.25 -5.61
N VAL A 26 0.04 7.89 -5.56
CA VAL A 26 0.99 7.90 -6.68
C VAL A 26 1.50 6.49 -6.97
N GLY A 27 1.78 5.69 -5.95
CA GLY A 27 2.15 4.28 -6.10
C GLY A 27 1.09 3.47 -6.82
N GLU A 28 -0.18 3.62 -6.44
CA GLU A 28 -1.32 2.96 -7.10
C GLU A 28 -1.44 3.37 -8.58
N ILE A 29 -1.22 4.64 -8.91
CA ILE A 29 -1.21 5.14 -10.30
C ILE A 29 -0.07 4.49 -11.12
N ILE A 30 1.13 4.38 -10.53
CA ILE A 30 2.28 3.74 -11.19
C ILE A 30 1.98 2.26 -11.44
N ILE A 31 1.47 1.53 -10.45
CA ILE A 31 1.10 0.11 -10.57
C ILE A 31 0.02 -0.08 -11.64
N THR A 32 -0.97 0.81 -11.67
CA THR A 32 -2.03 0.80 -12.69
C THR A 32 -1.42 0.95 -14.09
N THR A 33 -0.52 1.92 -14.27
CA THR A 33 0.14 2.18 -15.55
C THR A 33 0.99 0.99 -15.99
N MET A 34 1.74 0.38 -15.06
CA MET A 34 2.52 -0.85 -15.33
C MET A 34 1.62 -2.03 -15.69
N SER A 35 0.45 -2.16 -15.06
CA SER A 35 -0.53 -3.20 -15.38
C SER A 35 -1.08 -3.04 -16.80
N PHE A 36 -1.33 -1.81 -17.25
CA PHE A 36 -1.72 -1.55 -18.65
C PHE A 36 -0.61 -1.95 -19.65
N LEU A 37 0.65 -1.65 -19.35
CA LEU A 37 1.78 -2.11 -20.17
C LEU A 37 1.87 -3.64 -20.17
N GLY A 38 1.64 -4.28 -19.03
CA GLY A 38 1.60 -5.75 -18.89
C GLY A 38 0.50 -6.41 -19.73
N ILE A 39 -0.67 -5.76 -19.90
CA ILE A 39 -1.71 -6.23 -20.82
C ILE A 39 -1.23 -6.13 -22.27
N GLY A 40 -0.53 -5.05 -22.63
CA GLY A 40 0.05 -4.88 -23.96
C GLY A 40 1.06 -5.99 -24.30
N THR A 41 1.95 -6.33 -23.38
CA THR A 41 2.90 -7.44 -23.57
C THR A 41 2.21 -8.80 -23.58
N ALA A 42 1.19 -9.01 -22.73
CA ALA A 42 0.39 -10.22 -22.72
C ALA A 42 -0.30 -10.47 -24.07
N GLN A 43 -0.83 -9.44 -24.72
CA GLN A 43 -1.44 -9.56 -26.06
C GLN A 43 -0.43 -10.00 -27.14
N VAL A 44 0.80 -9.47 -27.09
CA VAL A 44 1.85 -9.88 -28.02
C VAL A 44 2.19 -11.36 -27.82
N LEU A 45 2.27 -11.82 -26.57
CA LEU A 45 2.53 -13.23 -26.24
C LEU A 45 1.37 -14.15 -26.63
N ILE A 46 0.11 -13.70 -26.50
CA ILE A 46 -1.06 -14.48 -26.92
C ILE A 46 -1.10 -14.65 -28.45
N ASN A 47 -0.67 -13.64 -29.18
CA ASN A 47 -0.61 -13.67 -30.64
C ASN A 47 0.63 -14.39 -31.19
N SER A 48 1.53 -14.87 -30.32
CA SER A 48 2.67 -15.66 -30.75
C SER A 48 2.25 -17.07 -31.18
N SER A 49 2.96 -17.64 -32.15
CA SER A 49 2.67 -18.96 -32.72
C SER A 49 3.02 -20.13 -31.78
N ASP A 50 3.70 -19.84 -30.67
CA ASP A 50 4.22 -20.83 -29.74
C ASP A 50 3.19 -21.11 -28.61
N PRO A 51 2.75 -22.36 -28.41
CA PRO A 51 1.76 -22.71 -27.39
C PRO A 51 2.19 -22.35 -25.97
N ASP A 52 3.50 -22.41 -25.66
CA ASP A 52 4.00 -22.12 -24.31
C ASP A 52 3.92 -20.61 -24.01
N ASN A 53 4.33 -19.78 -24.97
CA ASN A 53 4.22 -18.33 -24.86
C ASN A 53 2.76 -17.87 -24.79
N ARG A 54 1.84 -18.57 -25.48
CA ARG A 54 0.41 -18.29 -25.40
C ARG A 54 -0.16 -18.57 -24.00
N ALA A 55 0.25 -19.66 -23.36
CA ALA A 55 -0.16 -19.98 -21.99
C ALA A 55 0.36 -18.93 -20.99
N ILE A 56 1.61 -18.49 -21.15
CA ILE A 56 2.21 -17.42 -20.33
C ILE A 56 1.46 -16.10 -20.55
N GLY A 57 1.16 -15.74 -21.80
CA GLY A 57 0.40 -14.53 -22.13
C GLY A 57 -1.00 -14.50 -21.51
N LEU A 58 -1.72 -15.63 -21.55
CA LEU A 58 -3.02 -15.75 -20.88
C LEU A 58 -2.89 -15.62 -19.36
N ALA A 59 -1.91 -16.28 -18.74
CA ALA A 59 -1.66 -16.16 -17.30
C ALA A 59 -1.34 -14.71 -16.90
N LEU A 60 -0.48 -14.03 -17.66
CA LEU A 60 -0.15 -12.62 -17.43
C LEU A 60 -1.36 -11.70 -17.58
N MET A 61 -2.22 -11.93 -18.57
CA MET A 61 -3.45 -11.16 -18.72
C MET A 61 -4.37 -11.31 -17.51
N VAL A 62 -4.60 -12.55 -17.05
CA VAL A 62 -5.43 -12.82 -15.88
C VAL A 62 -4.85 -12.13 -14.64
N VAL A 63 -3.54 -12.23 -14.42
CA VAL A 63 -2.85 -11.57 -13.31
C VAL A 63 -2.99 -10.05 -13.39
N CYS A 64 -2.83 -9.43 -14.56
CA CYS A 64 -2.97 -7.98 -14.73
C CYS A 64 -4.40 -7.51 -14.46
N VAL A 65 -5.42 -8.23 -14.94
CA VAL A 65 -6.84 -7.89 -14.71
C VAL A 65 -7.19 -7.99 -13.22
N ILE A 66 -6.76 -9.08 -12.57
CA ILE A 66 -6.97 -9.25 -11.12
C ILE A 66 -6.27 -8.12 -10.36
N THR A 67 -5.03 -7.80 -10.72
CA THR A 67 -4.26 -6.72 -10.09
C THR A 67 -4.97 -5.37 -10.23
N LEU A 68 -5.52 -5.04 -11.40
CA LEU A 68 -6.30 -3.82 -11.62
C LEU A 68 -7.55 -3.76 -10.72
N LEU A 69 -8.27 -4.87 -10.56
CA LEU A 69 -9.43 -4.92 -9.66
C LEU A 69 -9.02 -4.65 -8.21
N PHE A 70 -7.92 -5.23 -7.75
CA PHE A 70 -7.38 -4.94 -6.42
C PHE A 70 -7.00 -3.47 -6.29
N VAL A 71 -6.30 -2.89 -7.27
CA VAL A 71 -5.89 -1.48 -7.22
C VAL A 71 -7.09 -0.54 -7.08
N VAL A 72 -8.20 -0.78 -7.78
CA VAL A 72 -9.42 0.04 -7.64
C VAL A 72 -9.96 -0.01 -6.21
N VAL A 73 -9.95 -1.18 -5.57
CA VAL A 73 -10.37 -1.34 -4.18
C VAL A 73 -9.41 -0.61 -3.24
N PHE A 74 -8.10 -0.74 -3.43
CA PHE A 74 -7.08 -0.03 -2.65
C PHE A 74 -7.22 1.49 -2.77
N LEU A 75 -7.48 1.99 -3.98
CA LEU A 75 -7.67 3.40 -4.25
C LEU A 75 -8.91 3.95 -3.52
N ALA A 76 -10.00 3.18 -3.47
CA ALA A 76 -11.16 3.54 -2.66
C ALA A 76 -10.80 3.65 -1.17
N PHE A 77 -10.00 2.72 -0.63
CA PHE A 77 -9.51 2.79 0.74
C PHE A 77 -8.58 3.99 0.99
N THR A 78 -7.70 4.31 0.05
CA THR A 78 -6.80 5.47 0.10
C THR A 78 -7.60 6.79 0.07
N ILE A 79 -8.67 6.87 -0.72
CA ILE A 79 -9.61 8.01 -0.68
C ILE A 79 -10.32 8.10 0.68
N VAL A 80 -10.82 6.98 1.21
CA VAL A 80 -11.47 6.96 2.53
C VAL A 80 -10.50 7.42 3.63
N LEU A 81 -9.23 7.01 3.55
CA LEU A 81 -8.17 7.49 4.45
C LEU A 81 -7.99 9.01 4.32
N LEU A 82 -7.88 9.52 3.09
CA LEU A 82 -7.70 10.95 2.81
C LEU A 82 -8.89 11.77 3.30
N VAL A 83 -10.12 11.29 3.08
CA VAL A 83 -11.35 11.91 3.59
C VAL A 83 -11.40 11.84 5.12
N GLY A 84 -11.00 10.71 5.71
CA GLY A 84 -10.90 10.53 7.17
C GLY A 84 -9.93 11.53 7.80
N LEU A 85 -8.81 11.79 7.12
CA LEU A 85 -7.79 12.75 7.51
C LEU A 85 -8.26 14.21 7.38
N HIS A 86 -9.00 14.54 6.31
CA HIS A 86 -9.62 15.85 6.14
C HIS A 86 -10.73 16.13 7.17
N LYS A 87 -11.59 15.15 7.41
CA LYS A 87 -12.75 15.26 8.33
C LYS A 87 -12.37 15.05 9.80
N ASN A 88 -11.10 14.74 10.09
CA ASN A 88 -10.57 14.47 11.43
C ASN A 88 -11.40 13.42 12.20
N LYS A 89 -11.95 12.43 11.47
CA LYS A 89 -12.82 11.38 12.04
C LYS A 89 -11.99 10.12 12.30
N PRO A 90 -11.68 9.78 13.57
CA PRO A 90 -10.74 8.70 13.89
C PRO A 90 -11.27 7.30 13.54
N GLY A 91 -12.58 7.14 13.35
CA GLY A 91 -13.21 5.85 13.04
C GLY A 91 -12.80 5.29 11.68
N HIS A 92 -12.74 6.11 10.64
CA HIS A 92 -12.40 5.65 9.28
C HIS A 92 -10.91 5.32 9.16
N VAL A 93 -10.06 6.10 9.84
CA VAL A 93 -8.62 5.87 9.89
C VAL A 93 -8.30 4.55 10.61
N LYS A 94 -9.04 4.19 11.67
CA LYS A 94 -8.85 2.93 12.42
C LYS A 94 -9.09 1.70 11.54
N LEU A 95 -10.16 1.71 10.74
CA LEU A 95 -10.51 0.58 9.88
C LEU A 95 -9.45 0.38 8.79
N PHE A 96 -9.00 1.47 8.17
CA PHE A 96 -7.90 1.44 7.21
C PHE A 96 -6.61 0.91 7.84
N LEU A 97 -6.28 1.33 9.06
CA LEU A 97 -5.10 0.87 9.78
C LEU A 97 -5.09 -0.65 9.98
N ILE A 98 -6.22 -1.22 10.45
CA ILE A 98 -6.34 -2.67 10.65
C ILE A 98 -6.17 -3.41 9.32
N TYR A 99 -6.85 -2.92 8.27
CA TYR A 99 -6.73 -3.48 6.93
C TYR A 99 -5.28 -3.45 6.41
N SER A 100 -4.59 -2.32 6.59
CA SER A 100 -3.22 -2.13 6.14
C SER A 100 -2.23 -3.04 6.88
N VAL A 101 -2.41 -3.26 8.19
CA VAL A 101 -1.60 -4.23 8.96
C VAL A 101 -1.78 -5.65 8.45
N VAL A 102 -3.03 -6.07 8.19
CA VAL A 102 -3.32 -7.42 7.70
C VAL A 102 -2.67 -7.63 6.34
N PHE A 103 -2.83 -6.68 5.41
CA PHE A 103 -2.23 -6.78 4.09
C PHE A 103 -0.70 -6.79 4.13
N MET A 104 -0.10 -6.00 5.03
CA MET A 104 1.34 -6.00 5.23
C MET A 104 1.85 -7.39 5.66
N VAL A 105 1.16 -8.08 6.57
CA VAL A 105 1.53 -9.44 6.99
C VAL A 105 1.44 -10.41 5.81
N PHE A 106 0.38 -10.33 4.99
CA PHE A 106 0.25 -11.14 3.78
C PHE A 106 1.39 -10.87 2.79
N TYR A 107 1.80 -9.61 2.62
CA TYR A 107 2.92 -9.25 1.76
C TYR A 107 4.26 -9.82 2.27
N ILE A 108 4.52 -9.80 3.58
CA ILE A 108 5.74 -10.41 4.13
C ILE A 108 5.76 -11.92 3.84
N VAL A 109 4.63 -12.61 4.01
CA VAL A 109 4.54 -14.06 3.72
C VAL A 109 4.79 -14.33 2.24
N SER A 110 4.22 -13.53 1.33
CA SER A 110 4.43 -13.71 -0.11
C SER A 110 5.88 -13.50 -0.51
N VAL A 111 6.57 -12.50 0.07
CA VAL A 111 8.01 -12.28 -0.13
C VAL A 111 8.83 -13.47 0.34
N ILE A 112 8.53 -14.05 1.50
CA ILE A 112 9.24 -15.24 2.02
C ILE A 112 9.08 -16.43 1.07
N VAL A 113 7.86 -16.68 0.58
CA VAL A 113 7.60 -17.75 -0.40
C VAL A 113 8.35 -17.49 -1.70
N ASN A 114 8.36 -16.24 -2.18
CA ASN A 114 9.04 -15.87 -3.42
C ASN A 114 10.56 -16.10 -3.33
N ILE A 115 11.17 -15.75 -2.20
CA ILE A 115 12.59 -16.02 -1.92
C ILE A 115 12.86 -17.53 -1.90
N ALA A 116 11.96 -18.33 -1.29
CA ALA A 116 12.10 -19.78 -1.21
C ALA A 116 11.98 -20.49 -2.57
N MET A 117 11.13 -19.99 -3.47
CA MET A 117 10.87 -20.62 -4.77
C MET A 117 11.85 -20.20 -5.88
N THR A 118 12.30 -18.95 -5.89
CA THR A 118 13.03 -18.36 -7.04
C THR A 118 14.53 -18.19 -6.78
N GLY A 119 15.02 -18.53 -5.58
CA GLY A 119 16.39 -18.26 -5.14
C GLY A 119 16.65 -16.77 -4.88
N PRO A 120 17.82 -16.37 -4.37
CA PRO A 120 18.09 -14.99 -3.95
C PRO A 120 18.83 -14.15 -5.02
N PRO A 121 18.15 -13.46 -5.96
CA PRO A 121 18.75 -12.32 -6.61
C PRO A 121 18.90 -11.20 -5.57
N ALA A 122 20.13 -10.88 -5.18
CA ALA A 122 20.44 -9.92 -4.11
C ALA A 122 19.73 -8.55 -4.28
N LEU A 123 19.50 -8.14 -5.52
CA LEU A 123 18.74 -6.92 -5.88
C LEU A 123 17.29 -6.93 -5.39
N ASN A 124 16.62 -8.09 -5.42
CA ASN A 124 15.20 -8.20 -5.06
C ASN A 124 15.00 -8.21 -3.54
N ILE A 125 16.03 -8.62 -2.80
CA ILE A 125 16.03 -8.61 -1.33
C ILE A 125 16.13 -7.17 -0.84
N VAL A 126 17.07 -6.38 -1.38
CA VAL A 126 17.26 -4.98 -0.96
C VAL A 126 16.03 -4.14 -1.23
N SER A 127 15.41 -4.27 -2.41
CA SER A 127 14.17 -3.57 -2.74
C SER A 127 13.02 -3.99 -1.81
N SER A 128 12.85 -5.29 -1.57
CA SER A 128 11.80 -5.81 -0.68
C SER A 128 11.94 -5.28 0.75
N VAL A 129 13.15 -5.27 1.29
CA VAL A 129 13.42 -4.72 2.64
C VAL A 129 13.10 -3.22 2.69
N PHE A 130 13.45 -2.46 1.65
CA PHE A 130 13.12 -1.03 1.60
C PHE A 130 11.60 -0.79 1.59
N TYR A 131 10.84 -1.54 0.80
CA TYR A 131 9.37 -1.46 0.79
C TYR A 131 8.76 -1.81 2.14
N ILE A 132 9.24 -2.87 2.81
CA ILE A 132 8.76 -3.26 4.14
C ILE A 132 9.04 -2.16 5.17
N LEU A 133 10.25 -1.57 5.15
CA LEU A 133 10.58 -0.47 6.07
C LEU A 133 9.69 0.75 5.82
N LEU A 134 9.39 1.05 4.56
CA LEU A 134 8.46 2.12 4.19
C LEU A 134 7.04 1.84 4.72
N ASP A 135 6.55 0.61 4.57
CA ASP A 135 5.23 0.19 5.09
C ASP A 135 5.15 0.25 6.62
N ILE A 136 6.20 -0.19 7.32
CA ILE A 136 6.30 -0.05 8.78
C ILE A 136 6.25 1.43 9.17
N TYR A 137 7.00 2.27 8.46
CA TYR A 137 6.99 3.71 8.70
C TYR A 137 5.58 4.28 8.50
N PHE A 138 4.90 3.94 7.40
CA PHE A 138 3.52 4.36 7.14
C PHE A 138 2.56 3.94 8.26
N LEU A 139 2.63 2.69 8.73
CA LEU A 139 1.83 2.19 9.84
C LEU A 139 2.10 2.93 11.15
N LEU A 140 3.37 3.21 11.45
CA LEU A 140 3.75 3.94 12.66
C LEU A 140 3.23 5.38 12.64
N VAL A 141 3.32 6.08 11.51
CA VAL A 141 2.83 7.46 11.38
C VAL A 141 1.30 7.51 11.51
N LEU A 142 0.59 6.61 10.82
CA LEU A 142 -0.87 6.48 10.92
C LEU A 142 -1.33 6.16 12.35
N ARG A 143 -0.62 5.24 13.02
CA ARG A 143 -0.92 4.86 14.41
C ARG A 143 -0.71 6.05 15.36
N SER A 144 0.40 6.77 15.20
CA SER A 144 0.67 7.97 16.00
C SER A 144 -0.43 9.02 15.83
N TYR A 145 -0.87 9.24 14.58
CA TYR A 145 -1.95 10.17 14.28
C TYR A 145 -3.30 9.75 14.87
N TRP A 146 -3.64 8.45 14.81
CA TRP A 146 -4.84 7.91 15.44
C TRP A 146 -4.86 8.11 16.96
N VAL A 147 -3.73 7.87 17.65
CA VAL A 147 -3.60 8.10 19.09
C VAL A 147 -3.77 9.59 19.43
N LYS A 148 -3.18 10.49 18.62
CA LYS A 148 -3.32 11.94 18.81
C LYS A 148 -4.77 12.42 18.66
N MET A 149 -5.52 11.89 17.68
CA MET A 149 -6.96 12.18 17.53
C MET A 149 -7.82 11.61 18.67
N GLY A 150 -7.49 10.42 19.17
CA GLY A 150 -8.19 9.82 20.31
C GLY A 150 -8.00 10.62 21.61
N SER A 151 -6.78 11.10 21.85
CA SER A 151 -6.47 12.00 22.98
C SER A 151 -7.15 13.37 22.84
N GLY A 152 -7.17 13.93 21.62
CA GLY A 152 -7.90 15.18 21.34
C GLY A 152 -9.40 15.08 21.60
N ASN A 153 -10.06 14.00 21.15
CA ASN A 153 -11.49 13.81 21.43
C ASN A 153 -11.78 13.57 22.92
N ALA A 154 -10.84 12.98 23.68
CA ALA A 154 -10.99 12.80 25.13
C ALA A 154 -10.91 14.13 25.91
N LEU A 155 -10.19 15.13 25.38
CA LEU A 155 -10.07 16.45 26.01
C LEU A 155 -11.24 17.40 25.71
N TYR A 156 -11.94 17.21 24.59
CA TYR A 156 -13.10 18.03 24.19
C TYR A 156 -14.46 17.33 24.45
N GLY A 157 -14.46 16.08 24.91
CA GLY A 157 -15.66 15.30 25.26
C GLY A 157 -16.11 15.45 26.72
N THR A 158 -15.48 16.32 27.50
CA THR A 158 -15.83 16.63 28.90
C THR A 158 -16.09 18.13 29.09
N ALA A 159 -16.90 18.72 28.21
CA ALA A 159 -17.48 20.05 28.40
C ALA A 159 -18.99 19.98 28.16
#